data_AF-A0A947ADI5-F1
#
_entry.id   AF-A0A947ADI5-F1
#
_cell.length_a   1.000
_cell.length_b   1.000
_cell.length_c   1.000
_cell.angle_alpha   90.00
_cell.angle_beta   90.00
_cell.angle_gamma   90.00
#
_symmetry.space_group_name_H-M   'P 1'
#
loop_
_entity.id
_entity.type
_entity.pdbx_description
1 polymer ?
#
loop_
_entity_poly.entity_id
_entity_poly.type
_entity_poly.pdbx_seq_one_letter_code
_entity_poly.pdbx_strand_id
1 'polypeptide(L)'
;AQKGLNLASQAVKAGGNILLLAATPQGVGDDVYFDYVSQFTSPEEVLADFRKQGFRMGAHKAYLFGRTLSRFDVAVFSELDPGVLHKCHLRSADPSEVIEEWVANFDGRPRIGIVPNANTTYFYKSQ
;
A
#
# COMPACT_ATOMS: atom_id res chain seq x y z
N ALA A 1 7.33 4.37 -2.92
CA ALA A 1 6.01 3.80 -2.61
C ALA A 1 5.85 3.51 -1.11
N GLN A 2 6.45 2.44 -0.58
CA GLN A 2 6.20 1.92 0.79
C GLN A 2 6.18 2.99 1.90
N LYS A 3 7.25 3.79 2.03
CA LYS A 3 7.35 4.82 3.07
C LYS A 3 6.19 5.81 3.04
N GLY A 4 5.88 6.32 1.84
CA GLY A 4 4.80 7.28 1.63
C GLY A 4 3.43 6.67 1.95
N LEU A 5 3.19 5.42 1.53
CA LEU A 5 1.97 4.70 1.87
C LEU A 5 1.80 4.53 3.39
N ASN A 6 2.86 4.11 4.09
CA ASN A 6 2.83 3.94 5.54
C ASN A 6 2.55 5.26 6.26
N LEU A 7 3.16 6.36 5.83
CA LEU A 7 2.91 7.68 6.42
C LEU A 7 1.48 8.18 6.13
N ALA A 8 1.04 8.10 4.87
CA ALA A 8 -0.30 8.51 4.47
C ALA A 8 -1.40 7.70 5.18
N SER A 9 -1.16 6.42 5.50
CA SER A 9 -2.12 5.57 6.22
C SER A 9 -2.51 6.13 7.60
N GLN A 10 -1.67 6.98 8.21
CA GLN A 10 -1.96 7.61 9.49
C GLN A 10 -3.00 8.73 9.40
N ALA A 11 -3.22 9.29 8.21
CA ALA A 11 -4.21 10.33 7.95
C ALA A 11 -5.60 9.77 7.64
N VAL A 12 -5.72 8.46 7.44
CA VAL A 12 -6.91 7.78 6.93
C VAL A 12 -7.60 7.05 8.08
N LYS A 13 -8.93 7.09 8.12
CA LYS A 13 -9.71 6.31 9.10
C LYS A 13 -9.48 4.81 8.88
N ALA A 14 -9.51 4.02 9.94
CA ALA A 14 -9.37 2.57 9.82
C ALA A 14 -10.39 1.98 8.84
N GLY A 15 -9.95 1.07 7.95
CA GLY A 15 -10.79 0.51 6.89
C GLY A 15 -11.05 1.47 5.72
N GLY A 16 -10.46 2.67 5.72
CA GLY A 16 -10.60 3.63 4.62
C GLY A 16 -9.72 3.29 3.41
N ASN A 17 -9.89 4.09 2.37
CA ASN A 17 -9.31 3.85 1.06
C ASN A 17 -8.07 4.73 0.83
N ILE A 18 -7.05 4.19 0.15
CA ILE A 18 -5.80 4.89 -0.16
C ILE A 18 -5.42 4.65 -1.62
N LEU A 19 -5.48 5.70 -2.44
CA LEU A 19 -4.90 5.68 -3.78
C LEU A 19 -3.44 6.16 -3.72
N LEU A 20 -2.51 5.29 -4.07
CA LEU A 20 -1.09 5.60 -4.17
C LEU A 20 -0.69 5.82 -5.63
N LEU A 21 -0.20 7.02 -5.94
CA LEU A 21 0.39 7.32 -7.24
C LEU A 21 1.92 7.17 -7.15
N ALA A 22 2.48 6.19 -7.86
CA ALA A 22 3.91 5.92 -7.85
C ALA A 22 4.39 5.25 -9.15
N ALA A 23 4.98 6.02 -10.07
CA ALA A 23 5.44 5.54 -11.37
C ALA A 23 6.43 4.36 -11.28
N THR A 24 7.43 4.44 -10.38
CA THR A 24 8.44 3.39 -10.14
C THR A 24 9.09 2.81 -11.42
N PRO A 25 9.69 3.65 -12.29
CA PRO A 25 10.26 3.20 -13.56
C PRO A 25 11.49 2.29 -13.40
N GLN A 26 12.11 2.27 -12.22
CA GLN A 26 13.25 1.40 -11.90
C GLN A 26 12.84 0.01 -11.37
N GLY A 27 11.56 -0.33 -11.45
CA GLY A 27 11.07 -1.62 -10.97
C GLY A 27 10.76 -1.63 -9.46
N VAL A 28 10.68 -2.83 -8.91
CA VAL A 28 10.35 -3.11 -7.50
C VAL A 28 11.43 -2.59 -6.54
N GLY A 29 12.68 -2.53 -7.01
CA GLY A 29 13.82 -1.90 -6.34
C GLY A 29 14.58 -2.76 -5.33
N ASP A 30 14.04 -3.91 -4.89
CA ASP A 30 14.72 -4.85 -4.00
C ASP A 30 14.23 -6.27 -4.27
N ASP A 31 15.11 -7.10 -4.83
CA ASP A 31 14.78 -8.47 -5.25
C ASP A 31 14.45 -9.35 -4.04
N VAL A 32 15.10 -9.13 -2.88
CA VAL A 32 14.80 -9.88 -1.65
C VAL A 32 13.37 -9.59 -1.17
N TYR A 33 12.90 -8.35 -1.36
CA TYR A 33 11.50 -8.03 -1.09
C TYR A 33 10.57 -8.74 -2.08
N PHE A 34 10.85 -8.69 -3.38
CA PHE A 34 10.00 -9.29 -4.40
C PHE A 34 9.90 -10.80 -4.26
N ASP A 35 11.04 -11.47 -4.09
CA ASP A 35 11.15 -12.91 -3.90
C ASP A 35 10.43 -13.36 -2.63
N TYR A 36 10.47 -12.56 -1.56
CA TYR A 36 9.78 -12.88 -0.32
C TYR A 36 8.27 -12.67 -0.44
N VAL A 37 7.81 -11.49 -0.88
CA VAL A 37 6.37 -11.17 -0.92
C VAL A 37 5.60 -12.07 -1.89
N SER A 38 6.24 -12.47 -3.00
CA SER A 38 5.63 -13.31 -4.03
C SER A 38 5.43 -14.78 -3.64
N GLN A 39 5.97 -15.22 -2.50
CA GLN A 39 5.74 -16.56 -1.96
C GLN A 39 4.37 -16.72 -1.30
N PHE A 40 3.65 -15.62 -1.09
CA PHE A 40 2.41 -15.58 -0.34
C PHE A 40 1.24 -15.16 -1.22
N THR A 41 0.04 -15.53 -0.80
CA THR A 41 -1.21 -15.21 -1.51
C THR A 41 -1.96 -14.04 -0.88
N SER A 42 -1.58 -13.63 0.33
CA SER A 42 -2.23 -12.54 1.06
C SER A 42 -1.27 -11.75 1.96
N PRO A 43 -1.58 -10.46 2.24
CA PRO A 43 -0.90 -9.67 3.26
C PRO A 43 -0.84 -10.35 4.64
N GLU A 44 -1.88 -11.08 5.02
CA GLU A 44 -2.00 -11.76 6.31
C GLU A 44 -0.97 -12.88 6.46
N GLU A 45 -0.72 -13.65 5.39
CA GLU A 45 0.31 -14.68 5.36
C GLU A 45 1.72 -14.09 5.53
N VAL A 46 2.00 -12.97 4.85
CA VAL A 46 3.27 -12.23 5.00
C VAL A 46 3.48 -11.82 6.46
N LEU A 47 2.44 -11.28 7.11
CA LEU A 47 2.50 -10.86 8.51
C LEU A 47 2.71 -12.05 9.47
N ALA A 48 2.05 -13.17 9.20
CA ALA A 48 2.16 -14.39 10.00
C ALA A 48 3.56 -15.01 9.88
N ASP A 49 4.12 -15.10 8.67
CA ASP A 49 5.47 -15.62 8.45
C ASP A 49 6.53 -14.72 9.06
N PHE A 50 6.47 -13.40 8.81
CA PHE A 50 7.44 -12.45 9.35
C PHE A 50 7.49 -12.48 10.88
N ARG A 51 6.33 -12.66 11.54
CA ARG A 51 6.26 -12.81 13.01
C ARG A 51 6.98 -14.05 13.52
N LYS A 52 6.98 -15.14 12.75
CA LYS A 52 7.66 -16.40 13.10
C LYS A 52 9.16 -16.34 12.82
N GLN A 53 9.55 -15.75 11.68
CA GLN A 53 10.93 -15.75 11.18
C GLN A 53 11.80 -14.62 11.78
N GLY A 54 11.17 -13.56 12.32
CA GLY A 54 11.86 -12.39 12.83
C GLY A 54 12.32 -11.43 11.73
N PHE A 55 13.04 -10.37 12.12
CA PHE A 55 13.48 -9.33 11.20
C PHE A 55 14.49 -9.85 10.17
N ARG A 56 14.22 -9.57 8.88
CA ARG A 56 15.16 -9.77 7.77
C ARG A 56 15.12 -8.57 6.82
N MET A 57 16.28 -8.18 6.32
CA MET A 57 16.38 -7.15 5.27
C MET A 57 15.63 -7.61 4.00
N GLY A 58 15.00 -6.68 3.29
CA GLY A 58 14.04 -7.00 2.22
C GLY A 58 12.65 -7.38 2.75
N ALA A 59 12.56 -8.47 3.50
CA ALA A 59 11.28 -9.00 4.05
C ALA A 59 10.52 -7.98 4.91
N HIS A 60 11.23 -7.10 5.64
CA HIS A 60 10.59 -6.05 6.44
C HIS A 60 9.78 -5.06 5.59
N LYS A 61 10.10 -4.86 4.31
CA LYS A 61 9.27 -4.03 3.41
C LYS A 61 7.93 -4.70 3.13
N ALA A 62 7.93 -6.03 2.92
CA ALA A 62 6.72 -6.82 2.75
C ALA A 62 5.87 -6.79 4.01
N TYR A 63 6.48 -6.91 5.19
CA TYR A 63 5.79 -6.71 6.46
C TYR A 63 5.13 -5.31 6.56
N LEU A 64 5.85 -4.24 6.22
CA LEU A 64 5.30 -2.88 6.30
C LEU A 64 4.17 -2.62 5.29
N PHE A 65 4.27 -3.15 4.07
CA PHE A 65 3.16 -3.16 3.12
C PHE A 65 1.99 -3.97 3.68
N GLY A 66 2.23 -5.22 4.11
CA GLY A 66 1.19 -6.11 4.61
C GLY A 66 0.42 -5.54 5.80
N ARG A 67 1.10 -4.80 6.70
CA ARG A 67 0.44 -4.09 7.80
C ARG A 67 -0.54 -3.01 7.34
N THR A 68 -0.27 -2.40 6.19
CA THR A 68 -1.15 -1.38 5.62
C THR A 68 -2.27 -2.05 4.83
N LEU A 69 -1.93 -3.00 3.97
CA LEU A 69 -2.88 -3.70 3.09
C LEU A 69 -3.92 -4.53 3.88
N SER A 70 -3.57 -5.06 5.04
CA SER A 70 -4.51 -5.77 5.94
C SER A 70 -5.51 -4.85 6.67
N ARG A 71 -5.38 -3.52 6.54
CA ARG A 71 -6.16 -2.53 7.33
C ARG A 71 -6.88 -1.49 6.48
N PHE A 72 -6.52 -1.37 5.21
CA PHE A 72 -6.99 -0.33 4.30
C PHE A 72 -7.20 -0.94 2.92
N ASP A 73 -8.19 -0.44 2.19
CA ASP A 73 -8.30 -0.71 0.76
C ASP A 73 -7.28 0.18 0.03
N VAL A 74 -6.30 -0.43 -0.61
CA VAL A 74 -5.19 0.29 -1.26
C VAL A 74 -5.17 -0.05 -2.74
N ALA A 75 -5.28 0.99 -3.56
CA ALA A 75 -5.05 0.91 -5.00
C ALA A 75 -3.79 1.68 -5.39
N VAL A 76 -3.12 1.22 -6.43
CA VAL A 76 -1.85 1.78 -6.89
C VAL A 76 -1.93 2.06 -8.38
N PHE A 77 -1.63 3.31 -8.75
CA PHE A 77 -1.31 3.66 -10.13
C PHE A 77 0.20 3.76 -10.29
N SER A 78 0.74 3.02 -11.26
CA SER A 78 2.17 2.86 -11.49
C SER A 78 2.45 2.52 -12.95
N GLU A 79 3.69 2.75 -13.39
CA GLU A 79 4.19 2.26 -14.68
C GLU A 79 4.72 0.81 -14.57
N LEU A 80 4.74 0.24 -13.35
CA LEU A 80 5.03 -1.17 -13.14
C LEU A 80 3.96 -2.07 -13.78
N ASP A 81 4.40 -3.23 -14.27
CA ASP A 81 3.51 -4.28 -14.76
C ASP A 81 2.46 -4.65 -13.69
N PRO A 82 1.15 -4.68 -14.03
CA PRO A 82 0.10 -5.05 -13.08
C PRO A 82 0.29 -6.45 -12.46
N GLY A 83 0.89 -7.40 -13.18
CA GLY A 83 1.21 -8.73 -12.66
C GLY A 83 2.30 -8.68 -11.58
N VAL A 84 3.29 -7.80 -11.72
CA VAL A 84 4.31 -7.53 -10.69
C VAL A 84 3.68 -6.90 -9.45
N LEU A 85 2.79 -5.93 -9.61
CA LEU A 85 2.03 -5.34 -8.50
C LEU A 85 1.18 -6.39 -7.79
N HIS A 86 0.49 -7.26 -8.55
CA HIS A 86 -0.33 -8.33 -8.01
C HIS A 86 0.48 -9.32 -7.17
N LYS A 87 1.69 -9.71 -7.63
CA LYS A 87 2.63 -10.53 -6.84
C LYS A 87 3.10 -9.85 -5.55
N CYS A 88 3.00 -8.52 -5.47
CA CYS A 88 3.25 -7.73 -4.27
C CYS A 88 1.98 -7.48 -3.43
N HIS A 89 0.85 -8.10 -3.78
CA HIS A 89 -0.47 -7.92 -3.17
C HIS A 89 -1.03 -6.51 -3.31
N LEU A 90 -0.55 -5.76 -4.32
CA LEU A 90 -1.00 -4.41 -4.62
C LEU A 90 -2.03 -4.46 -5.75
N ARG A 91 -3.20 -3.86 -5.52
CA ARG A 91 -4.23 -3.68 -6.54
C ARG A 91 -3.79 -2.58 -7.50
N SER A 92 -3.49 -2.92 -8.75
CA SER A 92 -3.29 -1.94 -9.82
C SER A 92 -4.65 -1.37 -10.25
N ALA A 93 -4.74 -0.05 -10.43
CA ALA A 93 -5.96 0.59 -10.93
C ALA A 93 -5.67 1.92 -11.63
N ASP A 94 -6.53 2.30 -12.58
CA ASP A 94 -6.58 3.67 -13.08
C ASP A 94 -7.10 4.62 -11.98
N PRO A 95 -6.51 5.82 -11.79
CA PRO A 95 -6.93 6.76 -10.77
C PRO A 95 -8.39 7.17 -10.88
N SER A 96 -8.91 7.38 -12.09
CA SER A 96 -10.28 7.87 -12.29
C SER A 96 -11.27 6.76 -11.97
N GLU A 97 -11.02 5.55 -12.48
CA GLU A 97 -11.88 4.39 -12.25
C GLU A 97 -11.99 4.04 -10.76
N VAL A 98 -10.87 4.03 -10.03
CA VAL A 98 -10.90 3.67 -8.61
C VAL A 98 -11.50 4.76 -7.73
N ILE A 99 -11.32 6.04 -8.11
CA ILE A 99 -12.00 7.15 -7.44
C ILE A 99 -13.52 7.04 -7.66
N GLU A 100 -13.96 6.75 -8.88
CA GLU A 100 -15.39 6.55 -9.19
C GLU A 100 -15.98 5.37 -8.41
N GLU A 101 -15.30 4.21 -8.40
CA GLU A 101 -15.70 3.04 -7.62
C GLU A 101 -15.87 3.38 -6.14
N TRP A 102 -14.87 4.03 -5.54
CA TRP A 102 -14.91 4.36 -4.12
C TRP A 102 -15.95 5.41 -3.76
N VAL A 103 -16.16 6.41 -4.61
CA VAL A 103 -17.18 7.44 -4.40
C VAL A 103 -18.59 6.84 -4.55
N ALA A 104 -18.81 5.97 -5.54
CA ALA A 104 -20.10 5.34 -5.77
C ALA A 104 -20.53 4.42 -4.61
N ASN A 105 -19.56 3.78 -3.94
CA ASN A 105 -19.80 2.89 -2.81
C ASN A 105 -19.72 3.57 -1.44
N PHE A 106 -19.54 4.90 -1.38
CA PHE A 106 -19.42 5.62 -0.12
C PHE A 106 -20.78 6.11 0.39
N ASP A 107 -21.07 5.82 1.66
CA ASP A 107 -22.27 6.35 2.33
C ASP A 107 -22.16 7.88 2.52
N GLY A 108 -22.79 8.62 1.62
CA GLY A 108 -22.82 10.08 1.64
C GLY A 108 -21.61 10.72 0.95
N ARG A 109 -21.11 11.85 1.49
CA ARG A 109 -20.01 12.60 0.86
C ARG A 109 -18.66 12.22 1.49
N PRO A 110 -17.72 11.62 0.73
CA PRO A 110 -16.41 11.27 1.26
C PRO A 110 -15.59 12.51 1.61
N ARG A 111 -14.78 12.41 2.65
CA ARG A 111 -13.71 13.38 2.96
C ARG A 111 -12.41 12.88 2.34
N ILE A 112 -11.83 13.71 1.47
CA ILE A 112 -10.64 13.37 0.71
C ILE A 112 -9.46 14.17 1.27
N GLY A 113 -8.33 13.50 1.51
CA GLY A 113 -7.05 14.12 1.82
C GLY A 113 -6.08 13.89 0.66
N ILE A 114 -5.40 14.95 0.23
CA ILE A 114 -4.33 14.86 -0.79
C ILE A 114 -3.01 15.04 -0.06
N VAL A 115 -2.10 14.08 -0.21
CA VAL A 115 -0.80 14.07 0.47
C VAL A 115 0.32 14.18 -0.57
N PRO A 116 0.69 15.41 -0.99
CA PRO A 116 1.86 15.59 -1.84
C PRO A 116 3.12 15.20 -1.04
N ASN A 117 4.14 14.67 -1.73
CA ASN A 117 5.41 14.29 -1.08
C ASN A 117 5.22 13.40 0.16
N ALA A 118 4.41 12.34 0.03
CA ALA A 118 4.03 11.47 1.15
C ALA A 118 5.23 10.82 1.87
N ASN A 119 6.38 10.68 1.22
CA ASN A 119 7.60 10.14 1.83
C ASN A 119 8.25 11.10 2.86
N THR A 120 7.87 12.38 2.87
CA THR A 120 8.39 13.41 3.77
C THR A 120 7.30 14.14 4.55
N THR A 121 6.04 13.68 4.48
CA THR A 121 4.91 14.25 5.21
C THR A 121 4.60 13.41 6.45
N TYR A 122 4.51 14.05 7.62
CA TYR A 122 4.24 13.40 8.90
C TYR A 122 2.90 13.84 9.44
N PHE A 123 2.06 12.87 9.81
CA PHE A 123 0.77 13.11 10.46
C PHE A 123 0.92 12.87 11.95
N TYR A 124 0.35 13.76 12.75
CA TYR A 124 0.23 13.59 14.19
C TYR A 124 -1.23 13.80 14.59
N LYS A 125 -1.65 13.15 15.66
CA LYS A 125 -2.96 13.39 16.25
C LYS A 125 -2.81 14.53 17.24
N SER A 126 -3.64 15.56 17.12
CA SER A 126 -3.82 16.51 18.23
C SER A 126 -4.44 15.74 19.39
N GLN A 127 -3.82 15.83 20.57
CA GLN A 127 -4.44 15.38 21.81
C GLN A 127 -5.65 16.25 22.15
#